data_AF-A0ABD2LB89-F1
#
_entry.id   AF-A0ABD2LB89-F1
#
_cell.length_a   1.000
_cell.length_b   1.000
_cell.length_c   1.000
_cell.angle_alpha   90.00
_cell.angle_beta   90.00
_cell.angle_gamma   90.00
#
_symmetry.space_group_name_H-M   'P 1'
#
loop_
_entity.id
_entity.type
_entity.pdbx_description
1 polymer ?
#
loop_
_entity_poly.entity_id
_entity_poly.type
_entity_poly.pdbx_seq_one_letter_code
_entity_poly.pdbx_strand_id
1 'polypeptide(L)'
;MSDNGKEAEKEMAKAIFVSTDCWLKVFELLPPRQLGLGIALISHRFDFYVDEHFKTRKWALNKMEIRSQMGKNGTNQMEIVNAHWRPLPIPKMQVPCKVIGFKHIEIKYIDQNAIAFLHRFRQLFSVVCPINFDINTGSDHLLAFILRNIWPMLGKNIYELRVLSFHDNAMPLDGQAVTNWLCTPRPDNVPKVFSCCLFDDGNLAPKIEAFKAAFASASSSVNFIVVISFPSSFAWFLSSSVAASLMPFVLTNKKTGEQLAFKRTEYSNEFLLVRCPIARDESKWTKWEKEVTGWEFLHQLNRINIEIDEDDKIGDGLLKAMIGPSDQQK
;
A
#
# COMPACT_ATOMS: atom_id res chain seq x y z
N MET A 1 -59.70 -1.00 -42.52
CA MET A 1 -59.21 -0.44 -41.24
C MET A 1 -58.67 -1.61 -40.43
N SER A 2 -57.39 -1.79 -40.08
CA SER A 2 -56.19 -0.96 -40.22
C SER A 2 -54.96 -1.90 -40.14
N ASP A 3 -54.31 -2.18 -41.27
CA ASP A 3 -53.03 -2.90 -41.30
C ASP A 3 -51.82 -1.95 -41.08
N ASN A 4 -52.08 -0.64 -41.16
CA ASN A 4 -51.07 0.42 -40.97
C ASN A 4 -50.46 0.48 -39.56
N GLY A 5 -51.07 -0.15 -38.55
CA GLY A 5 -50.54 -0.13 -37.18
C GLY A 5 -49.32 -1.03 -36.99
N LYS A 6 -49.33 -2.22 -37.61
CA LYS A 6 -48.23 -3.19 -37.50
C LYS A 6 -47.03 -2.82 -38.37
N GLU A 7 -47.27 -2.14 -39.49
CA GLU A 7 -46.21 -1.66 -40.38
C GLU A 7 -45.53 -0.41 -39.80
N ALA A 8 -46.27 0.47 -39.13
CA ALA A 8 -45.72 1.58 -38.35
C ALA A 8 -44.92 1.13 -37.12
N GLU A 9 -45.33 0.06 -36.42
CA GLU A 9 -44.54 -0.55 -35.34
C GLU A 9 -43.26 -1.22 -35.84
N LYS A 10 -43.29 -1.88 -37.02
CA LYS A 10 -42.10 -2.47 -37.64
C LYS A 10 -41.12 -1.42 -38.18
N GLU A 11 -41.63 -0.28 -38.65
CA GLU A 11 -40.83 0.87 -39.10
C GLU A 11 -40.28 1.69 -37.90
N MET A 12 -41.01 1.84 -36.79
CA MET A 12 -40.49 2.42 -35.55
C MET A 12 -39.39 1.55 -34.92
N ALA A 13 -39.47 0.21 -35.02
CA ALA A 13 -38.40 -0.68 -34.57
C ALA A 13 -37.10 -0.58 -35.40
N LYS A 14 -37.14 0.07 -36.58
CA LYS A 14 -35.96 0.37 -37.41
C LYS A 14 -35.32 1.74 -37.11
N ALA A 15 -35.93 2.58 -36.27
CA ALA A 15 -35.38 3.88 -35.87
C ALA A 15 -35.41 3.96 -34.34
N ILE A 16 -34.32 3.70 -33.62
CA ILE A 16 -33.16 4.57 -33.56
C ILE A 16 -31.90 3.70 -33.43
N PHE A 17 -31.13 3.53 -34.52
CA PHE A 17 -29.79 2.95 -34.44
C PHE A 17 -28.82 4.03 -33.93
N VAL A 18 -28.87 4.29 -32.62
CA VAL A 18 -27.85 5.13 -31.95
C VAL A 18 -26.51 4.40 -32.07
N SER A 19 -25.48 5.08 -32.59
CA SER A 19 -24.15 4.51 -32.75
C SER A 19 -23.53 4.13 -31.40
N THR A 20 -22.60 3.18 -31.41
CA THR A 20 -21.86 2.78 -30.20
C THR A 20 -21.21 3.99 -29.53
N ASP A 21 -20.58 4.87 -30.30
CA ASP A 21 -19.93 6.09 -29.78
C ASP A 21 -20.90 7.04 -29.05
N CYS A 22 -22.14 7.14 -29.53
CA CYS A 22 -23.17 7.93 -28.87
C CYS A 22 -23.61 7.30 -27.55
N TRP A 23 -23.74 5.97 -27.48
CA TRP A 23 -24.03 5.26 -26.22
C TRP A 23 -22.90 5.38 -25.21
N LEU A 24 -21.64 5.25 -25.65
CA LEU A 24 -20.47 5.39 -24.78
C LEU A 24 -20.40 6.79 -24.12
N LYS A 25 -20.76 7.85 -24.85
CA LYS A 25 -20.89 9.22 -24.30
C LYS A 25 -22.02 9.34 -23.28
N VAL A 26 -23.16 8.69 -23.52
CA VAL A 26 -24.27 8.66 -22.55
C VAL A 26 -23.85 7.93 -21.28
N PHE A 27 -23.06 6.86 -21.39
CA PHE A 27 -22.58 6.09 -20.24
C PHE A 27 -21.58 6.88 -19.37
N GLU A 28 -20.86 7.87 -19.92
CA GLU A 28 -20.03 8.76 -19.10
C GLU A 28 -20.84 9.52 -18.04
N LEU A 29 -22.10 9.86 -18.35
CA LEU A 29 -23.01 10.61 -17.49
C LEU A 29 -23.66 9.75 -16.40
N LEU A 30 -23.53 8.42 -16.49
CA LEU A 30 -24.23 7.49 -15.60
C LEU A 30 -23.28 6.85 -14.56
N PRO A 31 -23.75 6.67 -13.31
CA PRO A 31 -23.00 5.94 -12.29
C PRO A 31 -22.72 4.48 -12.72
N PRO A 32 -21.52 3.93 -12.43
CA PRO A 32 -21.18 2.55 -12.80
C PRO A 32 -22.17 1.50 -12.28
N ARG A 33 -22.80 1.75 -11.12
CA ARG A 33 -23.84 0.88 -10.55
C ARG A 33 -25.07 0.79 -11.46
N GLN A 34 -25.53 1.91 -12.01
CA GLN A 34 -26.69 1.94 -12.91
C GLN A 34 -26.36 1.30 -14.26
N LEU A 35 -25.12 1.44 -14.73
CA LEU A 35 -24.65 0.80 -15.96
C LEU A 35 -24.58 -0.72 -15.81
N GLY A 36 -23.91 -1.23 -14.76
CA GLY A 36 -23.67 -2.66 -14.60
C GLY A 36 -24.85 -3.46 -14.05
N LEU A 37 -25.73 -2.86 -13.24
CA LEU A 37 -26.88 -3.55 -12.63
C LEU A 37 -28.24 -3.13 -13.21
N GLY A 38 -28.25 -2.15 -14.11
CA GLY A 38 -29.44 -1.71 -14.83
C GLY A 38 -29.25 -1.94 -16.31
N ILE A 39 -28.41 -1.12 -16.95
CA ILE A 39 -28.34 -1.02 -18.42
C ILE A 39 -27.76 -2.28 -19.07
N ALA A 40 -26.72 -2.88 -18.48
CA ALA A 40 -26.12 -4.12 -19.00
C ALA A 40 -27.14 -5.27 -19.08
N LEU A 41 -28.10 -5.31 -18.15
CA LEU A 41 -29.11 -6.38 -18.08
C LEU A 41 -30.27 -6.19 -19.06
N ILE A 42 -30.36 -5.04 -19.75
CA ILE A 42 -31.45 -4.74 -20.69
C ILE A 42 -31.33 -5.60 -21.95
N SER A 43 -30.12 -5.83 -22.45
CA SER A 43 -29.88 -6.70 -23.60
C SER A 43 -28.41 -7.08 -23.74
N HIS A 44 -28.13 -8.18 -24.45
CA HIS A 44 -26.77 -8.59 -24.80
C HIS A 44 -25.98 -7.48 -25.54
N ARG A 45 -26.65 -6.61 -26.29
CA ARG A 45 -26.01 -5.47 -26.96
C ARG A 45 -25.55 -4.40 -25.98
N PHE A 46 -26.37 -4.10 -24.96
CA PHE A 46 -26.00 -3.16 -23.92
C PHE A 46 -24.96 -3.73 -22.95
N ASP A 47 -25.02 -5.03 -22.66
CA ASP A 47 -23.98 -5.73 -21.90
C ASP A 47 -22.60 -5.55 -22.55
N PHE A 48 -22.51 -5.82 -23.86
CA PHE A 48 -21.30 -5.61 -24.64
C PHE A 48 -20.81 -4.15 -24.60
N TYR A 49 -21.70 -3.17 -24.77
CA TYR A 49 -21.32 -1.75 -24.72
C TYR A 49 -20.92 -1.27 -23.34
N VAL A 50 -21.55 -1.76 -22.27
CA VAL A 50 -21.17 -1.42 -20.89
C VAL A 50 -19.81 -2.02 -20.56
N ASP A 51 -19.52 -3.24 -21.03
CA ASP A 51 -18.21 -3.88 -20.88
C ASP A 51 -17.12 -3.14 -21.68
N GLU A 52 -17.40 -2.77 -22.94
CA GLU A 52 -16.51 -1.94 -23.76
C GLU A 52 -16.28 -0.55 -23.15
N HIS A 53 -17.34 0.07 -22.61
CA HIS A 53 -17.25 1.33 -21.88
C HIS A 53 -16.37 1.20 -20.65
N PHE A 54 -16.55 0.17 -19.82
CA PHE A 54 -15.70 -0.02 -18.64
C PHE A 54 -14.24 -0.26 -19.01
N LYS A 55 -13.95 -1.00 -20.09
CA LYS A 55 -12.60 -1.24 -20.63
C LYS A 55 -11.92 0.04 -21.15
N THR A 56 -12.69 0.94 -21.75
CA THR A 56 -12.18 2.18 -22.36
C THR A 56 -12.22 3.38 -21.41
N ARG A 57 -13.05 3.33 -20.37
CA ARG A 57 -13.21 4.39 -19.36
C ARG A 57 -11.92 4.56 -18.57
N LYS A 58 -11.49 5.81 -18.49
CA LYS A 58 -10.44 6.22 -17.56
C LYS A 58 -11.04 6.34 -16.16
N TRP A 59 -10.59 5.51 -15.23
CA TRP A 59 -11.06 5.54 -13.85
C TRP A 59 -10.20 6.52 -13.04
N ALA A 60 -10.77 7.65 -12.60
CA ALA A 60 -10.12 8.56 -11.67
C ALA A 60 -10.34 8.08 -10.22
N LEU A 61 -9.42 7.27 -9.67
CA LEU A 61 -9.58 6.72 -8.31
C LEU A 61 -9.35 7.77 -7.21
N ASN A 62 -8.44 8.72 -7.43
CA ASN A 62 -8.11 9.78 -6.49
C ASN A 62 -7.85 9.24 -5.07
N LYS A 63 -8.64 9.65 -4.06
CA LYS A 63 -8.61 9.11 -2.70
C LYS A 63 -9.77 8.12 -2.50
N MET A 64 -9.46 6.93 -1.99
CA MET A 64 -10.43 5.92 -1.59
C MET A 64 -10.15 5.42 -0.18
N GLU A 65 -11.18 4.95 0.50
CA GLU A 65 -11.10 4.30 1.80
C GLU A 65 -11.83 2.96 1.78
N ILE A 66 -11.19 1.91 2.32
CA ILE A 66 -11.76 0.60 2.62
C ILE A 66 -12.04 0.58 4.12
N ARG A 67 -13.30 0.39 4.52
CA ARG A 67 -13.73 0.40 5.92
C ARG A 67 -14.77 -0.68 6.20
N SER A 68 -15.11 -0.88 7.47
CA SER A 68 -16.24 -1.71 7.85
C SER A 68 -17.56 -0.93 7.75
N GLN A 69 -18.61 -1.65 7.44
CA GLN A 69 -20.00 -1.24 7.62
C GLN A 69 -20.72 -2.34 8.39
N MET A 70 -21.56 -1.97 9.35
CA MET A 70 -22.38 -2.93 10.07
C MET A 70 -23.38 -3.58 9.09
N GLY A 71 -23.22 -4.88 8.87
CA GLY A 71 -24.09 -5.67 8.01
C GLY A 71 -25.44 -5.95 8.66
N LYS A 72 -26.44 -6.30 7.84
CA LYS A 72 -27.80 -6.65 8.30
C LYS A 72 -27.84 -7.82 9.29
N ASN A 73 -26.80 -8.65 9.29
CA ASN A 73 -26.70 -9.85 10.11
C ASN A 73 -25.85 -9.63 11.38
N GLY A 74 -25.51 -8.38 11.70
CA GLY A 74 -24.67 -8.04 12.86
C GLY A 74 -23.17 -8.29 12.67
N THR A 75 -22.73 -8.66 11.46
CA THR A 75 -21.31 -8.83 11.11
C THR A 75 -20.79 -7.64 10.33
N ASN A 76 -19.56 -7.22 10.62
CA ASN A 76 -18.86 -6.18 9.86
C ASN A 76 -18.62 -6.67 8.43
N GLN A 77 -18.95 -5.83 7.45
CA GLN A 77 -18.73 -6.09 6.02
C GLN A 77 -17.88 -4.98 5.42
N MET A 78 -17.03 -5.34 4.46
CA MET A 78 -16.22 -4.38 3.71
C MET A 78 -17.10 -3.41 2.90
N GLU A 79 -16.84 -2.11 3.05
CA GLU A 79 -17.34 -1.03 2.21
C GLU A 79 -16.17 -0.24 1.61
N ILE A 80 -16.32 0.21 0.35
CA ILE A 80 -15.39 1.14 -0.28
C ILE A 80 -16.08 2.49 -0.42
N VAL A 81 -15.42 3.57 -0.02
CA VAL A 81 -15.91 4.93 -0.20
C VAL A 81 -14.87 5.80 -0.91
N ASN A 82 -15.34 6.85 -1.60
CA ASN A 82 -14.46 7.88 -2.16
C ASN A 82 -14.16 9.00 -1.15
N ALA A 83 -13.38 10.00 -1.56
CA ALA A 83 -13.06 11.20 -0.74
C ALA A 83 -14.28 11.98 -0.21
N HIS A 84 -15.47 11.80 -0.80
CA HIS A 84 -16.72 12.42 -0.36
C HIS A 84 -17.61 11.45 0.43
N TRP A 85 -17.04 10.35 0.95
CA TRP A 85 -17.74 9.32 1.72
C TRP A 85 -18.87 8.63 0.97
N ARG A 86 -18.87 8.70 -0.37
CA ARG A 86 -19.89 8.04 -1.19
C ARG A 86 -19.47 6.60 -1.48
N PRO A 87 -20.37 5.62 -1.31
CA PRO A 87 -20.08 4.22 -1.60
C PRO A 87 -19.66 4.02 -3.07
N LEU A 88 -18.56 3.30 -3.27
CA LEU A 88 -18.08 2.86 -4.57
C LEU A 88 -18.45 1.37 -4.77
N PRO A 89 -18.85 0.96 -5.98
CA PRO A 89 -19.13 -0.44 -6.25
C PRO A 89 -17.84 -1.25 -6.15
N ILE A 90 -17.89 -2.38 -5.43
CA ILE A 90 -16.79 -3.34 -5.38
C ILE A 90 -16.69 -4.03 -6.74
N PRO A 91 -15.59 -3.85 -7.49
CA PRO A 91 -15.42 -4.52 -8.77
C PRO A 91 -15.37 -6.03 -8.56
N LYS A 92 -16.24 -6.77 -9.28
CA LYS A 92 -16.24 -8.23 -9.27
C LYS A 92 -15.21 -8.82 -10.25
N MET A 93 -14.86 -8.06 -11.27
CA MET A 93 -13.87 -8.41 -12.30
C MET A 93 -12.58 -7.62 -12.10
N GLN A 94 -11.51 -8.08 -12.76
CA GLN A 94 -10.23 -7.39 -12.78
C GLN A 94 -10.39 -6.00 -13.43
N VAL A 95 -9.85 -4.96 -12.78
CA VAL A 95 -10.04 -3.58 -13.25
C VAL A 95 -9.19 -3.35 -14.50
N PRO A 96 -9.73 -2.70 -15.56
CA PRO A 96 -8.97 -2.36 -16.75
C PRO A 96 -7.72 -1.55 -16.42
N CYS A 97 -6.64 -1.77 -17.17
CA CYS A 97 -5.33 -1.16 -16.94
C CYS A 97 -5.30 0.38 -17.05
N LYS A 98 -6.40 1.01 -17.48
CA LYS A 98 -6.52 2.46 -17.72
C LYS A 98 -7.12 3.20 -16.52
N VAL A 99 -6.56 2.99 -15.34
CA VAL A 99 -6.81 3.86 -14.19
C VAL A 99 -5.89 5.07 -14.27
N ILE A 100 -6.45 6.26 -14.06
CA ILE A 100 -5.69 7.51 -13.99
C ILE A 100 -5.90 8.16 -12.62
N GLY A 101 -4.95 8.99 -12.18
CA GLY A 101 -5.15 9.83 -11.00
C GLY A 101 -5.39 9.07 -9.69
N PHE A 102 -4.87 7.84 -9.54
CA PHE A 102 -4.70 7.24 -8.22
C PHE A 102 -3.81 8.15 -7.38
N LYS A 103 -4.23 8.48 -6.15
CA LYS A 103 -3.42 9.27 -5.20
C LYS A 103 -3.28 8.58 -3.86
N HIS A 104 -4.36 8.00 -3.34
CA HIS A 104 -4.37 7.43 -1.99
C HIS A 104 -5.41 6.31 -1.83
N ILE A 105 -5.01 5.18 -1.25
CA ILE A 105 -5.91 4.16 -0.68
C ILE A 105 -5.66 4.12 0.82
N GLU A 106 -6.72 4.31 1.60
CA GLU A 106 -6.74 4.15 3.04
C GLU A 106 -7.47 2.85 3.37
N ILE A 107 -6.89 1.98 4.19
CA ILE A 107 -7.46 0.68 4.57
C ILE A 107 -7.60 0.66 6.08
N LYS A 108 -8.84 0.81 6.54
CA LYS A 108 -9.24 0.78 7.97
C LYS A 108 -9.88 -0.54 8.38
N TYR A 109 -10.10 -1.44 7.43
CA TYR A 109 -10.73 -2.73 7.65
C TYR A 109 -10.16 -3.77 6.70
N ILE A 110 -9.81 -4.95 7.22
CA ILE A 110 -9.35 -6.08 6.41
C ILE A 110 -10.22 -7.30 6.66
N ASP A 111 -10.91 -7.73 5.60
CA ASP A 111 -11.51 -9.04 5.47
C ASP A 111 -11.01 -9.76 4.19
N GLN A 112 -11.54 -10.95 3.89
CA GLN A 112 -11.19 -11.67 2.67
C GLN A 112 -11.59 -10.90 1.41
N ASN A 113 -12.65 -10.09 1.48
CA ASN A 113 -13.11 -9.28 0.35
C ASN A 113 -12.16 -8.11 0.08
N ALA A 114 -11.60 -7.50 1.12
CA ALA A 114 -10.59 -6.45 1.03
C ALA A 114 -9.32 -6.99 0.35
N ILE A 115 -8.84 -8.17 0.75
CA ILE A 115 -7.68 -8.82 0.12
C ILE A 115 -7.98 -9.16 -1.34
N ALA A 116 -9.14 -9.76 -1.62
CA ALA A 116 -9.57 -10.08 -2.98
C ALA A 116 -9.72 -8.82 -3.85
N PHE A 117 -10.19 -7.71 -3.27
CA PHE A 117 -10.24 -6.41 -3.91
C PHE A 117 -8.84 -5.92 -4.27
N LEU A 118 -7.88 -5.91 -3.34
CA LEU A 118 -6.50 -5.53 -3.63
C LEU A 118 -5.92 -6.40 -4.75
N HIS A 119 -6.19 -7.72 -4.77
CA HIS A 119 -5.72 -8.61 -5.83
C HIS A 119 -6.25 -8.23 -7.21
N ARG A 120 -7.51 -7.78 -7.30
CA ARG A 120 -8.10 -7.28 -8.54
C ARG A 120 -7.44 -5.99 -9.05
N PHE A 121 -6.81 -5.23 -8.16
CA PHE A 121 -6.12 -3.97 -8.46
C PHE A 121 -4.61 -4.12 -8.59
N ARG A 122 -4.06 -5.35 -8.46
CA ARG A 122 -2.61 -5.62 -8.51
C ARG A 122 -1.90 -5.04 -9.74
N GLN A 123 -2.59 -5.00 -10.89
CA GLN A 123 -2.01 -4.47 -12.12
C GLN A 123 -1.72 -2.97 -12.02
N LEU A 124 -2.53 -2.22 -11.26
CA LEU A 124 -2.26 -0.82 -11.02
C LEU A 124 -0.98 -0.65 -10.24
N PHE A 125 -0.81 -1.45 -9.19
CA PHE A 125 0.41 -1.40 -8.40
C PHE A 125 1.64 -1.81 -9.20
N SER A 126 1.49 -2.62 -10.27
CA SER A 126 2.58 -3.02 -11.16
C SER A 126 2.96 -1.99 -12.24
N VAL A 127 2.01 -1.14 -12.67
CA VAL A 127 2.17 -0.20 -13.80
C VAL A 127 2.37 1.24 -13.32
N VAL A 128 1.89 1.58 -12.12
CA VAL A 128 1.90 2.93 -11.56
C VAL A 128 3.17 3.19 -10.75
N CYS A 129 3.56 4.47 -10.71
CA CYS A 129 4.67 5.11 -10.00
C CYS A 129 5.06 4.50 -8.62
N PRO A 130 6.28 4.79 -8.12
CA PRO A 130 6.72 4.44 -6.78
C PRO A 130 5.61 4.62 -5.71
N ILE A 131 5.37 3.56 -4.93
CA ILE A 131 4.32 3.48 -3.91
C ILE A 131 4.94 3.75 -2.53
N ASN A 132 4.30 4.62 -1.76
CA ASN A 132 4.50 4.68 -0.32
C ASN A 132 3.53 3.72 0.34
N PHE A 133 4.07 2.74 1.07
CA PHE A 133 3.28 1.74 1.78
C PHE A 133 3.42 1.95 3.28
N ASP A 134 2.36 2.44 3.89
CA ASP A 134 2.30 2.73 5.32
C ASP A 134 1.46 1.68 6.02
N ILE A 135 1.98 1.14 7.11
CA ILE A 135 1.31 0.19 7.98
C ILE A 135 1.34 0.76 9.39
N ASN A 136 0.17 1.13 9.90
CA ASN A 136 -0.06 1.52 11.27
C ASN A 136 -0.93 0.45 11.93
N THR A 137 -0.33 -0.34 12.82
CA THR A 137 -1.02 -1.45 13.48
C THR A 137 -0.58 -1.60 14.93
N GLY A 138 -1.56 -1.82 15.80
CA GLY A 138 -1.30 -2.23 17.19
C GLY A 138 -0.93 -3.72 17.32
N SER A 139 -1.14 -4.54 16.30
CA SER A 139 -0.98 -6.01 16.37
C SER A 139 0.19 -6.53 15.53
N ASP A 140 1.12 -7.25 16.15
CA ASP A 140 2.25 -7.93 15.48
C ASP A 140 1.76 -9.06 14.55
N HIS A 141 0.71 -9.78 14.95
CA HIS A 141 0.09 -10.81 14.12
C HIS A 141 -0.52 -10.21 12.84
N LEU A 142 -1.13 -9.02 12.95
CA LEU A 142 -1.67 -8.30 11.81
C LEU A 142 -0.55 -7.78 10.90
N LEU A 143 0.54 -7.25 11.48
CA LEU A 143 1.72 -6.83 10.72
C LEU A 143 2.29 -8.00 9.90
N ALA A 144 2.52 -9.15 10.54
CA ALA A 144 3.00 -10.36 9.88
C ALA A 144 2.02 -10.83 8.78
N PHE A 145 0.72 -10.74 9.03
CA PHE A 145 -0.32 -11.07 8.05
C PHE A 145 -0.29 -10.14 6.83
N ILE A 146 -0.21 -8.82 7.03
CA ILE A 146 -0.12 -7.81 5.96
C ILE A 146 1.13 -8.05 5.11
N LEU A 147 2.28 -8.25 5.76
CA LEU A 147 3.55 -8.55 5.10
C LEU A 147 3.53 -9.90 4.35
N ARG A 148 2.68 -10.84 4.75
CA ARG A 148 2.53 -12.12 4.04
C ARG A 148 1.56 -12.05 2.86
N ASN A 149 0.46 -11.32 2.99
CA ASN A 149 -0.67 -11.40 2.04
C ASN A 149 -0.77 -10.20 1.09
N ILE A 150 -0.43 -9.00 1.56
CA ILE A 150 -0.59 -7.75 0.76
C ILE A 150 0.75 -7.36 0.13
N TRP A 151 1.82 -7.42 0.91
CA TRP A 151 3.17 -7.05 0.47
C TRP A 151 3.63 -7.71 -0.85
N PRO A 152 3.45 -9.03 -1.10
CA PRO A 152 3.95 -9.66 -2.33
C PRO A 152 3.40 -9.03 -3.62
N MET A 153 2.26 -8.35 -3.54
CA MET A 153 1.63 -7.68 -4.67
C MET A 153 2.17 -6.27 -4.92
N LEU A 154 2.77 -5.65 -3.90
CA LEU A 154 3.25 -4.28 -3.91
C LEU A 154 4.78 -4.20 -4.02
N GLY A 155 5.48 -5.17 -3.41
CA GLY A 155 6.90 -5.06 -3.02
C GLY A 155 7.89 -4.64 -4.09
N LYS A 156 7.63 -4.93 -5.37
CA LYS A 156 8.51 -4.52 -6.48
C LYS A 156 8.51 -3.00 -6.70
N ASN A 157 7.39 -2.34 -6.42
CA ASN A 157 7.17 -0.92 -6.72
C ASN A 157 7.08 -0.05 -5.46
N ILE A 158 7.35 -0.63 -4.28
CA ILE A 158 7.45 0.13 -3.03
C ILE A 158 8.74 0.97 -3.08
N TYR A 159 8.55 2.28 -2.93
CA TYR A 159 9.61 3.26 -2.73
C TYR A 159 10.00 3.35 -1.26
N GLU A 160 8.99 3.60 -0.42
CA GLU A 160 9.10 3.69 1.03
C GLU A 160 8.14 2.70 1.68
N LEU A 161 8.66 1.89 2.59
CA LEU A 161 7.86 1.12 3.55
C LEU A 161 7.92 1.85 4.89
N ARG A 162 6.78 2.27 5.41
CA ARG A 162 6.66 2.84 6.76
C ARG A 162 5.90 1.89 7.65
N VAL A 163 6.46 1.58 8.81
CA VAL A 163 5.80 0.77 9.84
C VAL A 163 5.77 1.52 11.14
N LEU A 164 4.56 1.73 11.65
CA LEU A 164 4.29 2.18 13.00
C LEU A 164 3.72 0.96 13.74
N SER A 165 4.53 0.34 14.60
CA SER A 165 4.08 -0.72 15.51
C SER A 165 4.20 -0.23 16.95
N PHE A 166 3.16 -0.45 17.74
CA PHE A 166 3.08 -0.04 19.14
C PHE A 166 3.54 -1.13 20.13
N HIS A 167 3.96 -2.31 19.64
CA HIS A 167 4.37 -3.44 20.49
C HIS A 167 5.85 -3.83 20.32
N ASP A 168 6.41 -4.35 21.43
CA ASP A 168 7.83 -4.32 21.79
C ASP A 168 8.75 -5.30 21.02
N ASN A 169 8.21 -6.20 20.19
CA ASN A 169 8.99 -7.35 19.69
C ASN A 169 9.36 -7.33 18.20
N ALA A 170 8.84 -6.41 17.38
CA ALA A 170 9.17 -6.39 15.96
C ALA A 170 9.38 -4.96 15.44
N MET A 171 10.63 -4.44 15.39
CA MET A 171 11.03 -4.03 14.03
C MET A 171 10.79 -5.24 13.11
N PRO A 172 9.96 -5.14 12.07
CA PRO A 172 9.67 -6.23 11.11
C PRO A 172 10.88 -6.65 10.25
N LEU A 173 12.10 -6.39 10.74
CA LEU A 173 13.35 -6.74 10.10
C LEU A 173 13.79 -8.18 10.40
N ASP A 174 13.19 -8.81 11.40
CA ASP A 174 13.13 -10.26 11.61
C ASP A 174 12.30 -10.96 10.51
N GLY A 175 11.45 -10.22 9.80
CA GLY A 175 10.84 -10.67 8.57
C GLY A 175 11.87 -10.75 7.44
N GLN A 176 12.28 -11.98 7.07
CA GLN A 176 13.11 -12.28 5.89
C GLN A 176 12.66 -11.49 4.63
N ALA A 177 11.36 -11.19 4.51
CA ALA A 177 10.78 -10.42 3.41
C ALA A 177 11.29 -8.96 3.33
N VAL A 178 11.34 -8.21 4.44
CA VAL A 178 11.79 -6.81 4.45
C VAL A 178 13.30 -6.75 4.18
N THR A 179 14.07 -7.64 4.80
CA THR A 179 15.52 -7.75 4.57
C THR A 179 15.82 -8.12 3.11
N ASN A 180 15.14 -9.13 2.54
CA ASN A 180 15.30 -9.48 1.14
C ASN A 180 14.94 -8.33 0.20
N TRP A 181 13.90 -7.56 0.54
CA TRP A 181 13.52 -6.39 -0.23
C TRP A 181 14.56 -5.28 -0.16
N LEU A 182 15.06 -4.91 1.03
CA LEU A 182 16.14 -3.93 1.18
C LEU A 182 17.41 -4.35 0.43
N CYS A 183 17.70 -5.65 0.41
CA CYS A 183 18.85 -6.24 -0.29
C CYS A 183 18.64 -6.46 -1.79
N THR A 184 17.48 -6.10 -2.34
CA THR A 184 17.23 -6.17 -3.79
C THR A 184 17.48 -4.79 -4.41
N PRO A 185 18.42 -4.62 -5.36
CA PRO A 185 18.65 -3.34 -6.01
C PRO A 185 17.41 -2.83 -6.76
N ARG A 186 17.24 -1.51 -6.80
CA ARG A 186 16.26 -0.88 -7.69
C ARG A 186 16.87 -0.64 -9.07
N PRO A 187 16.10 -0.79 -10.16
CA PRO A 187 16.59 -0.51 -11.51
C PRO A 187 17.05 0.95 -11.73
N ASP A 188 16.47 1.90 -10.99
CA ASP A 188 16.76 3.34 -11.09
C ASP A 188 17.92 3.80 -10.18
N ASN A 189 18.53 2.89 -9.42
CA ASN A 189 19.63 3.15 -8.49
C ASN A 189 19.28 4.17 -7.37
N VAL A 190 17.99 4.44 -7.14
CA VAL A 190 17.51 5.24 -6.02
C VAL A 190 17.47 4.34 -4.77
N PRO A 191 17.85 4.82 -3.58
CA PRO A 191 17.76 4.03 -2.36
C PRO A 191 16.32 3.60 -2.07
N LYS A 192 16.16 2.38 -1.55
CA LYS A 192 14.92 1.99 -0.88
C LYS A 192 14.86 2.64 0.49
N VAL A 193 13.67 3.05 0.91
CA VAL A 193 13.47 3.71 2.20
C VAL A 193 12.64 2.82 3.10
N PHE A 194 13.17 2.50 4.28
CA PHE A 194 12.40 1.81 5.32
C PHE A 194 12.32 2.69 6.55
N SER A 195 11.11 3.08 6.94
CA SER A 195 10.86 3.98 8.06
C SER A 195 10.16 3.19 9.18
N CYS A 196 10.72 3.19 10.38
CA CYS A 196 10.09 2.56 11.54
C CYS A 196 10.08 3.51 12.75
N CYS A 197 8.93 3.61 13.41
CA CYS A 197 8.80 4.28 14.71
C CYS A 197 8.85 3.22 15.82
N LEU A 198 9.76 3.39 16.78
CA LEU A 198 9.96 2.45 17.89
C LEU A 198 9.53 3.07 19.22
N PHE A 199 8.78 2.30 20.00
CA PHE A 199 8.31 2.69 21.34
C PHE A 199 9.15 2.08 22.47
N ASP A 200 10.04 1.13 22.16
CA ASP A 200 11.02 0.55 23.07
C ASP A 200 12.40 0.47 22.38
N ASP A 201 13.46 0.55 23.18
CA ASP A 201 14.85 0.57 22.76
C ASP A 201 15.56 -0.79 22.96
N GLY A 202 14.96 -1.70 23.74
CA GLY A 202 15.56 -2.95 24.20
C GLY A 202 16.03 -3.90 23.08
N ASN A 203 15.39 -3.81 21.91
CA ASN A 203 15.69 -4.67 20.76
C ASN A 203 16.48 -3.97 19.63
N LEU A 204 16.87 -2.71 19.78
CA LEU A 204 17.53 -1.96 18.69
C LEU A 204 19.01 -2.33 18.54
N ALA A 205 19.76 -2.40 19.64
CA ALA A 205 21.19 -2.67 19.61
C ALA A 205 21.54 -4.01 18.91
N PRO A 206 20.90 -5.14 19.24
CA PRO A 206 21.12 -6.40 18.53
C PRO A 206 20.83 -6.30 17.02
N LYS A 207 19.81 -5.52 16.64
CA LYS A 207 19.42 -5.33 15.23
C LYS A 207 20.45 -4.51 14.46
N ILE A 208 20.99 -3.46 15.06
CA ILE A 208 22.10 -2.68 14.47
C ILE A 208 23.34 -3.55 14.29
N GLU A 209 23.69 -4.39 15.27
CA GLU A 209 24.81 -5.33 15.13
C GLU A 209 24.57 -6.38 14.02
N ALA A 210 23.34 -6.88 13.89
CA ALA A 210 22.96 -7.76 12.79
C ALA A 210 23.14 -7.08 11.42
N PHE A 211 22.78 -5.80 11.29
CA PHE A 211 23.04 -5.01 10.08
C PHE A 211 24.53 -4.88 9.77
N LYS A 212 25.36 -4.60 10.79
CA LYS A 212 26.83 -4.52 10.62
C LYS A 212 27.39 -5.85 10.11
N ALA A 213 26.97 -6.97 10.70
CA ALA A 213 27.40 -8.31 10.30
C ALA A 213 26.95 -8.67 8.87
N ALA A 214 25.69 -8.36 8.52
CA ALA A 214 25.16 -8.57 7.18
C ALA A 214 25.89 -7.70 6.13
N PHE A 215 26.21 -6.44 6.47
CA PHE A 215 26.96 -5.55 5.59
C PHE A 215 28.39 -6.03 5.35
N ALA A 216 29.08 -6.50 6.40
CA ALA A 216 30.44 -7.01 6.29
C ALA A 216 30.55 -8.28 5.44
N SER A 217 29.51 -9.12 5.45
CA SER A 217 29.44 -10.37 4.66
C SER A 217 28.87 -10.19 3.26
N ALA A 218 28.31 -9.02 2.93
CA ALA A 218 27.68 -8.77 1.64
C ALA A 218 28.67 -8.88 0.46
N SER A 219 28.19 -9.50 -0.62
CA SER A 219 28.91 -9.68 -1.90
C SER A 219 28.34 -8.87 -3.05
N SER A 220 27.17 -8.25 -2.85
CA SER A 220 26.49 -7.41 -3.82
C SER A 220 26.26 -6.01 -3.25
N SER A 221 26.32 -5.02 -4.14
CA SER A 221 26.02 -3.63 -3.80
C SER A 221 24.51 -3.39 -3.78
N VAL A 222 24.04 -2.65 -2.78
CA VAL A 222 22.65 -2.21 -2.65
C VAL A 222 22.58 -0.87 -1.91
N ASN A 223 21.65 -0.02 -2.34
CA ASN A 223 21.40 1.29 -1.74
C ASN A 223 20.12 1.27 -0.92
N PHE A 224 20.20 1.63 0.35
CA PHE A 224 19.02 1.85 1.18
C PHE A 224 19.25 2.92 2.24
N ILE A 225 18.14 3.48 2.71
CA ILE A 225 18.06 4.34 3.88
C ILE A 225 17.04 3.74 4.83
N VAL A 226 17.45 3.47 6.06
CA VAL A 226 16.53 3.11 7.14
C VAL A 226 16.40 4.31 8.07
N VAL A 227 15.17 4.77 8.28
CA VAL A 227 14.81 5.84 9.21
C VAL A 227 14.24 5.20 10.47
N ILE A 228 14.87 5.45 11.61
CA ILE A 228 14.43 4.98 12.92
C ILE A 228 14.00 6.21 13.72
N SER A 229 12.72 6.31 14.04
CA SER A 229 12.17 7.40 14.83
C SER A 229 11.71 6.91 16.20
N PHE A 230 11.79 7.80 17.19
CA PHE A 230 11.23 7.60 18.52
C PHE A 230 10.16 8.66 18.80
N PRO A 231 9.05 8.31 19.47
CA PRO A 231 8.11 9.31 19.95
C PRO A 231 8.80 10.33 20.85
N SER A 232 8.39 11.59 20.77
CA SER A 232 8.95 12.69 21.57
C SER A 232 8.86 12.45 23.07
N SER A 233 7.85 11.68 23.50
CA SER A 233 7.66 11.24 24.89
C SER A 233 8.62 10.13 25.33
N PHE A 234 9.33 9.48 24.41
CA PHE A 234 10.23 8.35 24.69
C PHE A 234 11.72 8.67 24.44
N ALA A 235 12.03 9.69 23.65
CA ALA A 235 13.41 10.02 23.27
C ALA A 235 14.35 10.36 24.45
N TRP A 236 13.82 10.74 25.62
CA TRP A 236 14.59 11.02 26.83
C TRP A 236 14.82 9.80 27.73
N PHE A 237 14.24 8.64 27.39
CA PHE A 237 14.24 7.41 28.21
C PHE A 237 15.15 6.30 27.64
N LEU A 238 16.01 6.60 26.66
CA LEU A 238 16.96 5.60 26.13
C LEU A 238 17.86 5.09 27.26
N SER A 239 17.90 3.77 27.42
CA SER A 239 18.77 3.10 28.38
C SER A 239 20.24 3.39 28.09
N SER A 240 21.07 3.38 29.13
CA SER A 240 22.51 3.66 29.01
C SER A 240 23.24 2.67 28.09
N SER A 241 22.77 1.42 28.01
CA SER A 241 23.28 0.40 27.09
C SER A 241 22.92 0.69 25.63
N VAL A 242 21.73 1.20 25.36
CA VAL A 242 21.28 1.54 24.00
C VAL A 242 21.90 2.85 23.54
N ALA A 243 22.10 3.83 24.43
CA ALA A 243 22.81 5.07 24.12
C ALA A 243 24.21 4.82 23.53
N ALA A 244 24.93 3.82 24.04
CA ALA A 244 26.25 3.43 23.49
C ALA A 244 26.14 2.81 22.09
N SER A 245 25.09 2.04 21.82
CA SER A 245 24.83 1.40 20.51
C SER A 245 24.28 2.38 19.47
N LEU A 246 23.70 3.50 19.92
CA LEU A 246 23.22 4.61 19.12
C LEU A 246 24.31 5.63 18.75
N MET A 247 25.58 5.32 19.06
CA MET A 247 26.70 6.16 18.63
C MET A 247 26.83 6.15 17.11
N PRO A 248 26.99 7.33 16.47
CA PRO A 248 27.22 7.39 15.04
C PRO A 248 28.45 6.57 14.63
N PHE A 249 28.35 5.88 13.51
CA PHE A 249 29.47 5.12 12.96
C PHE A 249 29.46 5.17 11.43
N VAL A 250 30.64 4.91 10.84
CA VAL A 250 30.79 4.68 9.40
C VAL A 250 31.65 3.44 9.22
N LEU A 251 31.09 2.41 8.59
CA LEU A 251 31.80 1.19 8.19
C LEU A 251 31.99 1.18 6.68
N THR A 252 33.10 0.64 6.21
CA THR A 252 33.38 0.50 4.78
C THR A 252 33.49 -0.98 4.42
N ASN A 253 32.89 -1.35 3.29
CA ASN A 253 33.07 -2.67 2.67
C ASN A 253 33.83 -2.48 1.35
N LYS A 254 35.13 -2.78 1.37
CA LYS A 254 36.01 -2.68 0.21
C LYS A 254 35.65 -3.65 -0.92
N LYS A 255 34.97 -4.77 -0.62
CA LYS A 255 34.55 -5.76 -1.63
C LYS A 255 33.41 -5.23 -2.48
N THR A 256 32.44 -4.55 -1.87
CA THR A 256 31.30 -3.97 -2.58
C THR A 256 31.53 -2.51 -3.01
N GLY A 257 32.55 -1.83 -2.45
CA GLY A 257 32.80 -0.42 -2.71
C GLY A 257 31.80 0.51 -2.01
N GLU A 258 31.23 0.05 -0.90
CA GLU A 258 30.15 0.73 -0.18
C GLU A 258 30.54 1.12 1.24
N GLN A 259 29.72 1.98 1.83
CA GLN A 259 29.75 2.31 3.24
C GLN A 259 28.37 2.11 3.88
N LEU A 260 28.38 1.74 5.16
CA LEU A 260 27.22 1.72 6.04
C LEU A 260 27.44 2.76 7.13
N ALA A 261 26.61 3.79 7.14
CA ALA A 261 26.68 4.88 8.10
C ALA A 261 25.45 4.88 9.01
N PHE A 262 25.67 5.00 10.32
CA PHE A 262 24.61 5.30 11.28
C PHE A 262 24.82 6.71 11.82
N LYS A 263 23.78 7.55 11.80
CA LYS A 263 23.88 8.93 12.24
C LYS A 263 22.57 9.45 12.80
N ARG A 264 22.67 10.39 13.74
CA ARG A 264 21.54 11.17 14.24
C ARG A 264 21.20 12.28 13.26
N THR A 265 19.93 12.60 13.09
CA THR A 265 19.47 13.72 12.27
C THR A 265 19.42 15.03 13.07
N GLU A 266 19.14 16.14 12.39
CA GLU A 266 18.87 17.44 13.04
C GLU A 266 17.57 17.41 13.85
N TYR A 267 16.65 16.47 13.56
CA TYR A 267 15.40 16.28 14.32
C TYR A 267 15.67 15.45 15.57
N SER A 268 15.09 15.87 16.71
CA SER A 268 15.55 15.42 18.03
C SER A 268 15.40 13.92 18.30
N ASN A 269 14.64 13.17 17.49
CA ASN A 269 14.27 11.78 17.76
C ASN A 269 14.42 10.84 16.54
N GLU A 270 15.15 11.24 15.49
CA GLU A 270 15.33 10.43 14.28
C GLU A 270 16.80 10.06 14.05
N PHE A 271 17.02 8.79 13.70
CA PHE A 271 18.30 8.22 13.32
C PHE A 271 18.22 7.65 11.91
N LEU A 272 19.33 7.72 11.18
CA LEU A 272 19.48 7.18 9.84
C LEU A 272 20.54 6.08 9.83
N LEU A 273 20.18 4.92 9.28
CA LEU A 273 21.13 3.88 8.86
C LEU A 273 21.16 3.85 7.33
N VAL A 274 22.26 4.30 6.75
CA VAL A 274 22.42 4.53 5.30
C VAL A 274 23.46 3.57 4.74
N ARG A 275 23.07 2.75 3.76
CA ARG A 275 23.99 1.96 2.94
C ARG A 275 24.09 2.57 1.55
N CYS A 276 25.30 2.95 1.14
CA CYS A 276 25.53 3.69 -0.09
C CYS A 276 26.94 3.45 -0.67
N PRO A 277 27.21 3.82 -1.93
CA PRO A 277 28.55 3.74 -2.50
C PRO A 277 29.51 4.69 -1.77
N ILE A 278 30.79 4.32 -1.68
CA ILE A 278 31.83 5.21 -1.11
C ILE A 278 32.02 6.44 -2.01
N ALA A 279 32.09 6.23 -3.33
CA ALA A 279 32.10 7.30 -4.31
C ALA A 279 30.66 7.68 -4.65
N ARG A 280 30.10 8.67 -3.95
CA ARG A 280 28.72 9.13 -4.12
C ARG A 280 28.63 10.64 -4.32
N ASP A 281 27.57 11.07 -4.98
CA ASP A 281 27.20 12.49 -5.06
C ASP A 281 26.58 12.92 -3.72
N GLU A 282 27.37 13.60 -2.90
CA GLU A 282 26.93 14.06 -1.57
C GLU A 282 25.74 15.02 -1.64
N SER A 283 25.61 15.83 -2.69
CA SER A 283 24.46 16.74 -2.84
C SER A 283 23.18 15.95 -3.08
N LYS A 284 23.24 14.93 -3.93
CA LYS A 284 22.12 14.03 -4.21
C LYS A 284 21.72 13.21 -2.98
N TRP A 285 22.69 12.66 -2.26
CA TRP A 285 22.43 11.87 -1.05
C TRP A 285 21.89 12.72 0.09
N THR A 286 22.44 13.92 0.29
CA THR A 286 21.91 14.86 1.29
C THR A 286 20.46 15.21 0.98
N LYS A 287 20.10 15.37 -0.29
CA LYS A 287 18.70 15.60 -0.70
C LYS A 287 17.82 14.40 -0.33
N TRP A 288 18.22 13.18 -0.68
CA TRP A 288 17.45 11.98 -0.34
C TRP A 288 17.30 11.79 1.18
N GLU A 289 18.37 12.00 1.94
CA GLU A 289 18.32 11.91 3.41
C GLU A 289 17.39 12.97 4.02
N LYS A 290 17.36 14.19 3.46
CA LYS A 290 16.40 15.23 3.86
C LYS A 290 14.97 14.92 3.45
N GLU A 291 14.76 14.31 2.29
CA GLU A 291 13.42 13.92 1.81
C GLU A 291 12.77 12.86 2.69
N VAL A 292 13.55 11.95 3.26
CA VAL A 292 13.03 10.86 4.12
C VAL A 292 12.90 11.25 5.60
N THR A 293 13.41 12.43 5.98
CA THR A 293 13.38 12.92 7.37
C THR A 293 12.40 14.07 7.51
N GLY A 294 11.69 14.13 8.64
CA GLY A 294 10.63 15.11 8.87
C GLY A 294 9.25 14.70 8.33
N TRP A 295 8.21 15.22 8.99
CA TRP A 295 6.80 14.84 8.77
C TRP A 295 6.20 15.40 7.46
N GLU A 296 6.85 16.37 6.81
CA GLU A 296 6.30 17.12 5.67
C GLU A 296 6.34 16.36 4.33
N PHE A 297 7.07 15.24 4.22
CA PHE A 297 7.18 14.47 2.98
C PHE A 297 5.97 13.56 2.67
N LEU A 298 5.01 13.46 3.59
CA LEU A 298 3.85 12.54 3.53
C LEU A 298 2.89 12.74 2.32
N HIS A 299 3.14 13.70 1.44
CA HIS A 299 2.14 14.25 0.52
C HIS A 299 2.42 14.09 -0.99
N GLN A 300 3.59 13.58 -1.42
CA GLN A 300 3.98 13.68 -2.84
C GLN A 300 3.89 12.38 -3.67
N LEU A 301 3.77 11.21 -3.03
CA LEU A 301 3.68 9.92 -3.73
C LEU A 301 2.29 9.28 -3.61
N ASN A 302 2.01 8.36 -4.53
CA ASN A 302 0.85 7.50 -4.44
C ASN A 302 0.97 6.64 -3.18
N ARG A 303 -0.03 6.72 -2.31
CA ARG A 303 0.06 6.17 -0.96
C ARG A 303 -0.97 5.08 -0.72
N ILE A 304 -0.53 3.96 -0.15
CA ILE A 304 -1.40 2.93 0.41
C ILE A 304 -1.15 2.95 1.90
N ASN A 305 -2.13 3.41 2.66
CA ASN A 305 -2.09 3.46 4.11
C ASN A 305 -3.00 2.36 4.68
N ILE A 306 -2.46 1.51 5.54
CA ILE A 306 -3.23 0.55 6.33
C ILE A 306 -3.19 1.02 7.78
N GLU A 307 -4.36 1.31 8.35
CA GLU A 307 -4.50 1.82 9.72
C GLU A 307 -5.54 0.99 10.46
N ILE A 308 -5.07 0.06 11.30
CA ILE A 308 -5.91 -0.91 12.01
C ILE A 308 -5.37 -1.06 13.44
N ASP A 309 -6.10 -0.50 14.39
CA ASP A 309 -5.76 -0.41 15.81
C ASP A 309 -6.61 -1.32 16.70
N GLU A 310 -7.68 -1.93 16.18
CA GLU A 310 -8.66 -2.71 16.96
C GLU A 310 -9.06 -4.02 16.24
N ASP A 311 -9.35 -5.07 17.00
CA ASP A 311 -9.69 -6.40 16.46
C ASP A 311 -11.04 -6.43 15.72
N ASP A 312 -11.99 -5.56 16.06
CA ASP A 312 -13.29 -5.43 15.38
C ASP A 312 -13.15 -4.89 13.94
N LYS A 313 -11.99 -4.31 13.63
CA LYS A 313 -11.59 -3.86 12.29
C LYS A 313 -10.97 -5.00 11.45
N ILE A 314 -11.00 -6.23 11.95
CA ILE A 314 -10.61 -7.45 11.25
C ILE A 314 -11.84 -8.36 11.14
N GLY A 315 -12.10 -8.91 9.95
CA GLY A 315 -13.22 -9.86 9.81
C GLY A 315 -13.02 -11.14 10.63
N ASP A 316 -14.08 -11.64 11.29
CA ASP A 316 -14.06 -12.81 12.20
C ASP A 316 -13.34 -14.05 11.63
N GLY A 317 -13.45 -14.29 10.32
CA GLY A 317 -12.81 -15.41 9.64
C GLY A 317 -11.29 -15.26 9.47
N LEU A 318 -10.78 -14.02 9.50
CA LEU A 318 -9.36 -13.69 9.38
C LEU A 318 -8.68 -13.59 10.74
N LEU A 319 -9.37 -13.10 11.77
CA LEU A 319 -8.84 -13.08 13.14
C LEU A 319 -8.41 -14.49 13.58
N LYS A 320 -9.27 -15.49 13.33
CA LYS A 320 -8.96 -16.91 13.59
C LYS A 320 -7.77 -17.44 12.78
N ALA A 321 -7.61 -16.98 11.54
CA ALA A 321 -6.50 -17.38 10.68
C ALA A 321 -5.17 -16.74 11.10
N MET A 322 -5.20 -15.56 11.73
CA MET A 322 -4.03 -14.83 12.25
C MET A 322 -3.51 -15.42 13.55
N ILE A 323 -4.42 -15.81 14.46
CA ILE A 323 -4.10 -16.35 15.79
C ILE A 323 -3.67 -17.84 15.70
N GLY A 324 -4.08 -18.55 14.65
CA GLY A 324 -3.78 -19.97 14.49
C GLY A 324 -4.60 -20.86 15.45
N PRO A 325 -4.55 -22.19 15.30
CA PRO A 325 -5.35 -23.12 16.10
C PRO A 325 -4.89 -23.26 17.57
N SER A 326 -3.75 -22.69 17.95
CA SER A 326 -3.08 -23.00 19.23
C SER A 326 -3.49 -22.13 20.43
N ASP A 327 -4.15 -20.99 20.22
CA ASP A 327 -4.52 -20.09 21.34
C ASP A 327 -5.99 -20.17 21.77
N GLN A 328 -6.74 -21.17 21.27
CA GLN A 328 -8.13 -21.41 21.72
C GLN A 328 -8.25 -22.36 22.92
N GLN A 329 -7.14 -22.74 23.55
CA GLN A 329 -7.15 -23.52 24.80
C GLN A 329 -6.28 -22.83 25.85
N LYS A 330 -6.84 -21.82 26.52
CA LYS A 330 -6.49 -21.47 27.90
C LYS A 330 -7.64 -20.78 28.60
#